data_AF-A0A0Q5LYZ8-F1
#
_entry.id   AF-A0A0Q5LYZ8-F1
#
_cell.length_a   1.000
_cell.length_b   1.000
_cell.length_c   1.000
_cell.angle_alpha   90.00
_cell.angle_beta   90.00
_cell.angle_gamma   90.00
#
_symmetry.space_group_name_H-M   'P 1'
#
loop_
_entity.id
_entity.type
_entity.pdbx_description
1 polymer ?
#
loop_
_entity_poly.entity_id
_entity_poly.type
_entity_poly.pdbx_seq_one_letter_code
_entity_poly.pdbx_strand_id
1 'polypeptide(L)' 'MPWGWADRFCMPLFRPGTRVRMAGNWQTVSHVMLRRLELAIYLVGQEKPVDPAKLELEPTTFTTRRVPPPPSQ' A
#
# COMPACT_ATOMS: atom_id res chain seq x y z
N MET A 1 13.38 5.40 25.76
CA MET A 1 12.30 5.75 24.82
C MET A 1 11.30 4.60 24.81
N PRO A 2 10.06 4.78 25.26
CA PRO A 2 9.10 3.68 25.33
C PRO A 2 8.65 3.34 23.90
N TRP A 3 8.77 2.06 23.55
CA TRP A 3 8.40 1.47 22.26
C TRP A 3 6.89 1.31 22.14
N GLY A 4 6.18 2.44 22.11
CA GLY A 4 4.72 2.53 22.02
C GLY A 4 4.28 3.21 20.72
N TRP A 5 3.99 2.39 19.70
CA TRP A 5 3.00 2.57 18.63
C TRP A 5 2.65 4.02 18.29
N ALA A 6 3.23 4.56 17.21
CA ALA A 6 2.83 5.85 16.69
C ALA A 6 1.35 5.84 16.24
N ASP A 7 0.57 6.85 16.62
CA ASP A 7 -0.83 6.96 16.24
C ASP A 7 -1.05 7.25 14.75
N ARG A 8 0.00 7.76 14.09
CA ARG A 8 0.06 8.05 12.67
C ARG A 8 1.38 7.55 12.11
N PHE A 9 1.30 6.99 10.91
CA PHE A 9 2.41 6.49 10.12
C PHE A 9 2.50 7.32 8.86
N CYS A 10 3.71 7.70 8.45
CA CYS A 10 3.96 8.35 7.16
C CYS A 10 4.92 7.48 6.36
N MET A 11 4.38 6.75 5.39
CA MET A 11 5.15 5.82 4.56
C MET A 11 4.37 5.49 3.28
N PRO A 12 5.01 4.96 2.23
CA PRO A 12 4.31 4.48 1.04
C PRO A 12 3.28 3.41 1.42
N LEU A 13 2.06 3.58 0.93
CA LEU A 13 0.92 2.74 1.30
C LEU A 13 0.27 2.16 0.05
N PHE A 14 0.59 0.90 -0.25
CA PHE A 14 0.01 0.17 -1.37
C PHE A 14 -1.38 -0.37 -0.99
N ARG A 15 -2.38 -0.06 -1.82
CA ARG A 15 -3.76 -0.55 -1.71
C ARG A 15 -4.34 -0.72 -3.12
N PRO A 16 -5.34 -1.59 -3.32
CA PRO A 16 -6.08 -1.64 -4.58
C PRO A 16 -6.55 -0.25 -5.02
N GLY A 17 -6.33 0.08 -6.30
CA GLY A 17 -6.66 1.37 -6.90
C GLY A 17 -5.62 2.48 -6.71
N THR A 18 -4.58 2.29 -5.89
CA THR A 18 -3.50 3.28 -5.75
C THR A 18 -2.74 3.44 -7.07
N ARG A 19 -2.49 4.68 -7.49
CA ARG A 19 -1.60 4.98 -8.63
C ARG A 19 -0.15 5.04 -8.18
N VAL A 20 0.72 4.33 -8.89
CA VAL A 20 2.17 4.25 -8.64
C VAL A 20 2.93 4.52 -9.92
N ARG A 21 4.18 4.97 -9.83
CA ARG A 21 5.06 5.08 -11.00
C ARG A 21 5.99 3.88 -11.06
N MET A 22 6.16 3.34 -12.26
CA MET A 22 7.11 2.28 -12.56
C MET A 22 7.89 2.69 -13.81
N ALA A 23 9.20 2.89 -13.68
CA ALA A 23 10.06 3.36 -14.77
C ALA A 23 9.46 4.57 -15.52
N GLY A 24 8.98 5.58 -14.77
CA GLY A 24 8.37 6.80 -15.30
C GLY A 24 6.92 6.70 -15.78
N ASN A 25 6.34 5.48 -15.87
CA ASN A 25 4.96 5.30 -16.32
C ASN A 25 4.00 5.12 -15.15
N TRP A 26 2.80 5.70 -15.27
CA TRP A 26 1.75 5.51 -14.28
C TRP A 26 1.10 4.14 -14.43
N GLN A 27 1.06 3.41 -13.32
CA GLN A 27 0.42 2.11 -13.19
C GLN A 27 -0.62 2.16 -12.06
N THR A 28 -1.55 1.22 -12.08
CA THR A 28 -2.58 1.07 -11.03
C THR A 28 -2.38 -0.23 -10.29
N VAL A 29 -2.37 -0.18 -8.96
CA VAL A 29 -2.34 -1.37 -8.11
C VAL A 29 -3.68 -2.11 -8.23
N SER A 30 -3.63 -3.37 -8.65
CA SER A 30 -4.79 -4.28 -8.62
C SER A 30 -5.00 -4.81 -7.21
N HIS A 31 -3.99 -5.45 -6.65
CA HIS A 31 -4.04 -6.02 -5.31
C HIS A 31 -2.63 -6.16 -4.72
N VAL A 32 -2.59 -6.43 -3.42
CA VAL A 32 -1.36 -6.57 -2.64
C VAL A 32 -1.41 -7.92 -1.95
N MET A 33 -0.31 -8.68 -2.01
CA MET A 33 -0.19 -9.98 -1.38
C MET A 33 1.02 -10.01 -0.46
N LEU A 34 0.89 -10.68 0.67
CA LEU A 34 2.00 -11.02 1.56
C LEU A 34 2.27 -12.52 1.47
N ARG A 35 3.49 -12.91 1.09
CA ARG A 35 3.89 -14.32 0.99
C ARG A 35 5.28 -14.49 1.58
N ARG A 36 5.45 -15.41 2.54
CA ARG A 36 6.75 -15.68 3.21
C ARG A 36 7.44 -14.41 3.73
N LEU A 37 6.65 -13.49 4.31
CA LEU A 37 7.10 -12.18 4.80
C LEU A 37 7.55 -11.19 3.70
N GLU A 38 7.35 -11.51 2.43
CA GLU A 38 7.59 -10.61 1.31
C GLU A 38 6.29 -9.95 0.84
N LEU A 39 6.38 -8.67 0.53
CA LEU A 39 5.30 -7.88 -0.05
C LEU A 39 5.38 -7.94 -1.58
N ALA A 40 4.31 -8.40 -2.21
CA ALA A 40 4.17 -8.48 -3.67
C ALA A 40 3.05 -7.57 -4.15
N ILE A 41 3.36 -6.69 -5.11
CA ILE A 41 2.39 -5.74 -5.67
C ILE A 41 1.95 -6.23 -7.05
N TYR A 42 0.66 -6.39 -7.26
CA TYR A 42 0.12 -6.71 -8.57
C TYR A 42 -0.44 -5.47 -9.22
N LEU A 43 -0.06 -5.22 -10.48
CA LEU A 43 -0.53 -4.10 -11.26
C LEU A 43 -1.65 -4.55 -12.21
N VAL A 44 -2.58 -3.65 -12.51
CA VAL A 44 -3.65 -3.92 -13.49
C VAL A 44 -3.02 -4.29 -14.84
N GLY A 45 -3.45 -5.43 -15.39
CA GLY A 45 -2.96 -5.93 -16.68
C GLY A 45 -1.59 -6.62 -16.63
N GLN A 46 -0.99 -6.81 -15.46
CA GLN A 46 0.26 -7.57 -15.30
C GLN A 46 0.04 -8.87 -14.55
N GLU A 47 0.50 -9.98 -15.14
CA GLU A 47 0.36 -11.32 -14.56
C GLU A 47 1.36 -11.58 -13.44
N LYS A 48 2.55 -10.98 -13.52
CA LYS A 48 3.63 -11.18 -12.55
C LYS A 48 3.59 -10.10 -11.46
N PRO A 49 3.89 -10.47 -10.21
CA PRO A 49 4.04 -9.48 -9.14
C PRO A 49 5.27 -8.61 -9.40
N VAL A 50 5.16 -7.36 -8.97
CA VAL A 50 6.23 -6.36 -8.98
C VAL A 50 6.73 -6.18 -7.55
N ASP A 51 8.05 -6.13 -7.43
CA ASP A 51 8.72 -5.77 -6.18
C ASP A 51 8.39 -4.31 -5.82
N PRO A 52 7.87 -4.03 -4.60
CA PRO A 52 7.54 -2.67 -4.17
C PRO A 52 8.73 -1.69 -4.28
N ALA A 53 9.99 -2.16 -4.17
CA ALA A 53 11.17 -1.31 -4.32
C ALA A 53 11.35 -0.75 -5.75
N LYS A 54 10.66 -1.32 -6.75
CA LYS A 54 10.65 -0.83 -8.14
C LYS A 54 9.54 0.18 -8.43
N LEU A 55 8.71 0.49 -7.42
CA LEU A 55 7.57 1.38 -7.54
C LEU A 55 7.82 2.66 -6.76
N GLU A 56 7.60 3.79 -7.42
CA GLU A 56 7.59 5.10 -6.80
C GLU A 56 6.17 5.44 -6.35
N LEU A 57 6.02 5.79 -5.07
CA LEU A 57 4.78 6.22 -4.46
C LEU A 57 5.08 7.22 -3.35
N GLU A 58 4.38 8.36 -3.37
CA GLU A 58 4.51 9.37 -2.33
C GLU A 58 4.09 8.83 -0.95
N PRO A 59 4.82 9.19 0.13
CA PRO A 59 4.45 8.81 1.48
C PRO A 59 3.01 9.22 1.80
N THR A 60 2.24 8.27 2.33
CA THR A 60 0.87 8.49 2.75
C THR A 60 0.80 8.50 4.27
N THR A 61 0.10 9.49 4.83
CA THR A 61 -0.19 9.51 6.26
C THR A 61 -1.42 8.65 6.54
N PHE A 62 -1.29 7.64 7.40
CA PHE A 62 -2.42 6.79 7.81
C PHE A 62 -2.32 6.41 9.30
N THR A 63 -3.41 5.86 9.84
CA THR A 63 -3.46 5.31 11.19
C THR A 63 -3.87 3.84 11.14
N THR A 64 -3.39 3.05 12.11
CA THR A 64 -3.80 1.65 12.31
C THR A 64 -4.97 1.54 13.30
N ARG A 65 -5.43 2.66 13.86
CA ARG A 65 -6.63 2.70 14.72
C ARG A 65 -7.85 2.24 13.92
N ARG A 66 -8.53 1.22 14.42
CA ARG A 66 -9.77 0.70 13.82
C ARG A 66 -10.87 1.75 13.90
N VAL A 67 -11.44 2.11 12.75
CA VAL A 67 -12.63 2.97 12.66
C VAL A 67 -13.85 2.06 12.43
N PRO A 68 -14.93 2.19 13.22
CA PRO A 68 -16.17 1.44 12.98
C PRO A 68 -16.74 1.80 11.59
N PRO A 69 -17.40 0.85 10.89
CA PRO A 69 -18.14 1.20 9.69
C PRO A 69 -19.25 2.21 10.04
N PRO A 70 -19.61 3.12 9.12
CA PRO A 70 -20.74 4.01 9.33
C PRO A 70 -22.02 3.19 9.59
N PRO A 71 -22.94 3.67 10.45
CA PRO A 71 -24.17 2.95 10.75
C PRO A 71 -24.96 2.72 9.46
N SER A 72 -25.48 1.50 9.28
CA SER A 72 -26.40 1.16 8.20
C SER A 72 -27.68 1.98 8.38
N GLN A 73 -28.03 2.80 7.38
CA GLN A 73 -29.37 3.40 7.27
C GLN A 73 -30.38 2.36 6.80
#